data_AF-A0A2K3NK92-F1
#
_entry.id   AF-A0A2K3NK92-F1
#
_cell.length_a   1.000
_cell.length_b   1.000
_cell.length_c   1.000
_cell.angle_alpha   90.00
_cell.angle_beta   90.00
_cell.angle_gamma   90.00
#
_symmetry.space_group_name_H-M   'P 1'
#
loop_
_entity.id
_entity.type
_entity.pdbx_description
1 polymer ?
#
loop_
_entity_poly.entity_id
_entity_poly.type
_entity_poly.pdbx_seq_one_letter_code
_entity_poly.pdbx_strand_id
1 'polypeptide(L)' 'MGKKGVMMDIEKAARKEVDEAIAKAKESQVPDPSDLFTNVYVKGLGVEACGADRKEVKATLP' A
#
# COMPACT_ATOMS: atom_id res chain seq x y z
N MET A 1 0.69 10.15 -41.77
CA MET A 1 0.72 9.15 -40.70
C MET A 1 -0.40 9.49 -39.73
N GLY A 2 -1.49 8.72 -39.75
CA GLY A 2 -2.78 9.12 -39.18
C GLY A 2 -2.92 8.87 -37.68
N LYS A 3 -3.91 9.53 -37.05
CA LYS A 3 -4.29 9.46 -35.62
C LYS A 3 -4.29 8.07 -34.97
N LYS A 4 -4.38 7.00 -35.76
CA LYS A 4 -4.32 5.59 -35.32
C LYS A 4 -2.96 5.19 -34.71
N GLY A 5 -1.85 5.75 -35.19
CA GLY A 5 -0.52 5.47 -34.61
C GLY A 5 -0.39 5.99 -33.18
N VAL A 6 -0.82 7.25 -32.98
CA VAL A 6 -0.80 7.94 -31.66
C VAL A 6 -1.60 7.17 -30.61
N MET A 7 -2.77 6.65 -30.96
CA MET A 7 -3.61 5.89 -30.04
C MET A 7 -2.96 4.58 -29.59
N MET A 8 -2.26 3.89 -30.50
CA MET A 8 -1.52 2.66 -30.20
C MET A 8 -0.29 2.94 -29.32
N ASP A 9 0.42 4.05 -29.55
CA ASP A 9 1.55 4.46 -28.72
C ASP A 9 1.11 4.77 -27.29
N ILE A 10 -0.04 5.43 -27.11
CA ILE A 10 -0.62 5.72 -25.78
C ILE A 10 -1.02 4.43 -25.08
N GLU A 11 -1.70 3.50 -25.76
CA GLU A 11 -2.09 2.21 -25.17
C GLU A 11 -0.86 1.42 -24.71
N LYS A 12 0.19 1.39 -25.53
CA LYS A 12 1.45 0.71 -25.20
C LYS A 12 2.14 1.35 -24.00
N ALA A 13 2.17 2.68 -23.93
CA ALA A 13 2.76 3.41 -22.81
C ALA A 13 2.00 3.13 -21.51
N ALA A 14 0.66 3.23 -21.53
CA ALA A 14 -0.18 2.96 -20.37
C ALA A 14 -0.03 1.51 -19.88
N ARG A 15 0.03 0.55 -20.81
CA ARG A 15 0.24 -0.86 -20.43
C ARG A 15 1.59 -1.08 -19.77
N LYS A 16 2.64 -0.47 -20.31
CA LYS A 16 3.98 -0.54 -19.72
C LYS A 16 4.01 0.05 -18.31
N GLU A 17 3.39 1.21 -18.10
CA GLU A 17 3.31 1.85 -16.77
C GLU A 17 2.57 0.96 -15.75
N VAL A 18 1.48 0.32 -16.17
CA VAL A 18 0.74 -0.63 -15.33
C VAL A 18 1.60 -1.85 -14.99
N ASP A 19 2.29 -2.44 -15.97
CA ASP A 19 3.14 -3.62 -15.74
C ASP A 19 4.30 -3.28 -14.78
N GLU A 20 4.92 -2.11 -14.93
CA GLU A 20 5.97 -1.61 -14.02
C GLU A 20 5.44 -1.36 -12.60
N ALA A 21 4.25 -0.76 -12.46
CA ALA A 21 3.62 -0.56 -11.16
C ALA A 21 3.29 -1.88 -10.46
N ILE A 22 2.80 -2.88 -11.20
CA ILE A 22 2.53 -4.22 -10.68
C ILE A 22 3.83 -4.90 -10.22
N ALA A 23 4.90 -4.82 -11.02
CA ALA A 23 6.19 -5.38 -10.65
C ALA A 23 6.71 -4.77 -9.34
N LYS A 24 6.67 -3.44 -9.23
CA LYS A 24 7.07 -2.72 -8.03
C LYS A 24 6.22 -3.09 -6.81
N ALA A 25 4.91 -3.25 -6.97
CA ALA A 25 4.01 -3.64 -5.88
C ALA A 25 4.30 -5.07 -5.38
N LYS A 26 4.67 -5.99 -6.28
CA LYS A 26 5.04 -7.37 -5.92
C LYS A 26 6.37 -7.45 -5.16
N GLU A 27 7.28 -6.51 -5.41
CA GLU A 27 8.55 -6.39 -4.69
C GLU A 27 8.41 -5.67 -3.34
N SER A 28 7.25 -5.06 -3.07
CA SER A 28 7.00 -4.42 -1.79
C SER A 28 7.01 -5.45 -0.66
N GLN A 29 7.80 -5.17 0.38
CA GLN A 29 7.78 -5.97 1.59
C GLN A 29 6.40 -5.98 2.25
N VAL A 30 6.06 -7.08 2.91
CA VAL A 30 4.90 -7.16 3.78
C VAL A 30 5.15 -6.24 4.98
N PRO A 31 4.19 -5.37 5.36
CA PRO A 31 4.33 -4.53 6.55
C PRO A 31 4.58 -5.38 7.80
N ASP A 32 5.28 -4.82 8.78
CA ASP A 32 5.51 -5.52 10.04
C ASP A 32 4.18 -5.65 10.81
N PRO A 33 3.94 -6.74 11.57
CA PRO A 33 2.73 -6.85 12.39
C PRO A 33 2.51 -5.67 13.35
N SER A 34 3.56 -4.97 13.78
CA SER A 34 3.45 -3.75 14.60
C SER A 34 2.87 -2.55 13.86
N ASP A 35 2.99 -2.48 12.52
CA ASP A 35 2.41 -1.40 11.71
C ASP A 35 0.88 -1.37 11.76
N LEU A 36 0.24 -2.45 12.22
CA LEU A 36 -1.20 -2.54 12.43
C LEU A 36 -1.74 -1.41 13.33
N PHE A 37 -0.92 -0.85 14.22
CA PHE A 37 -1.35 0.13 15.22
C PHE A 37 -0.89 1.57 14.93
N THR A 38 -0.09 1.79 13.89
CA THR A 38 0.61 3.08 13.65
C THR A 38 -0.33 4.24 13.28
N ASN A 39 -1.58 3.98 12.89
CA ASN A 39 -2.54 5.00 12.46
C ASN A 39 -3.95 4.85 13.06
N VAL A 40 -4.06 4.28 14.27
CA VAL A 40 -5.36 4.09 14.94
C VAL A 40 -5.96 5.42 15.39
N TYR A 41 -5.13 6.39 15.80
CA TYR A 41 -5.55 7.76 16.10
C TYR A 41 -4.62 8.79 15.47
N VAL A 42 -5.21 9.86 14.94
CA VAL A 42 -4.48 10.99 14.32
C VAL A 42 -3.67 11.79 15.33
N LYS A 43 -4.07 11.76 16.61
CA LYS A 43 -3.33 12.33 17.74
C LYS A 43 -3.12 11.24 18.77
N GLY A 44 -1.94 11.24 19.35
CA GLY A 44 -1.60 10.28 20.37
C GLY A 44 -2.50 10.36 21.59
N LEU A 45 -3.16 9.25 21.92
CA LEU A 45 -4.03 9.15 23.10
C LEU A 45 -3.36 8.32 24.21
N GLY A 46 -2.19 7.71 23.95
CA GLY A 46 -1.49 6.86 24.92
C GLY A 46 -2.29 5.64 25.38
N VAL A 47 -3.33 5.26 24.62
CA VAL A 47 -4.19 4.11 24.93
C VAL A 47 -3.61 2.84 24.30
N GLU A 48 -3.78 1.70 24.97
CA GLU A 48 -3.37 0.41 24.42
C GLU A 48 -4.35 -0.06 23.34
N ALA A 49 -3.81 -0.49 22.20
CA ALA A 49 -4.58 -1.18 21.17
C ALA A 49 -4.26 -2.67 21.18
N CYS A 50 -5.30 -3.49 21.04
CA CYS A 50 -5.21 -4.94 21.01
C CYS A 50 -5.55 -5.47 19.62
N GLY A 51 -4.81 -6.48 19.15
CA GLY A 51 -5.15 -7.22 17.94
C GLY A 51 -6.45 -8.03 18.08
N ALA A 52 -6.92 -8.62 16.99
CA ALA A 52 -8.22 -9.32 16.93
C ALA A 52 -8.39 -10.46 17.96
N ASP A 53 -7.30 -11.16 18.29
CA ASP A 53 -7.30 -12.24 19.29
C ASP A 53 -7.27 -11.72 20.75
N ARG A 54 -7.00 -10.43 20.96
CA ARG A 54 -6.86 -9.75 22.27
C ARG A 54 -5.79 -10.31 23.21
N LYS A 55 -5.00 -11.33 22.84
CA LYS A 55 -3.98 -11.91 23.75
C LYS A 55 -2.55 -11.71 23.28
N GLU A 56 -2.25 -11.87 22.00
CA GLU A 56 -0.86 -11.89 21.53
C GLU A 56 -0.30 -10.54 21.08
N VAL A 57 -1.14 -9.62 20.62
CA VAL A 57 -0.67 -8.36 20.01
C VAL A 57 -1.20 -7.17 20.78
N LYS A 58 -0.31 -6.45 21.45
CA LYS A 58 -0.56 -5.19 22.15
C LYS A 58 0.42 -4.14 21.64
N ALA A 59 -0.08 -2.94 21.37
CA ALA A 59 0.76 -1.78 21.07
C ALA A 59 0.30 -0.58 21.88
N THR A 60 1.26 0.15 22.43
CA THR A 60 1.02 1.49 22.98
C THR A 60 0.89 2.43 21.80
N LEU A 61 -0.29 3.01 21.61
CA LEU A 61 -0.47 4.03 20.59
C LEU A 61 0.36 5.26 20.98
N PRO A 62 0.94 5.98 19.99
CA PRO A 62 1.70 7.20 20.25
C PRO A 62 0.86 8.26 20.98
#